data_AF-A0A7C9NA19-F1
#
_entry.id   AF-A0A7C9NA19-F1
#
_cell.length_a   1.000
_cell.length_b   1.000
_cell.length_c   1.000
_cell.angle_alpha   90.00
_cell.angle_beta   90.00
_cell.angle_gamma   90.00
#
_symmetry.space_group_name_H-M   'P 1'
#
loop_
_entity.id
_entity.type
_entity.pdbx_description
1 polymer ?
#
loop_
_entity_poly.entity_id
_entity_poly.type
_entity_poly.pdbx_seq_one_letter_code
_entity_poly.pdbx_strand_id
1 'polypeptide(L)'
;MRGGKRVVITYGTYDLLHHGHIRLMERAKELGDYLIVGVTSDAFDKSRGKLNVEQPFSERLRAVQDAGIADLVIAEEFQGQKIADIKKYGVDVFAIGSDWEGRFDHLGRYCDVVYLPRTQGVSSTELRAERSASMELCCIGSGYLMERFTGESRHVAGVEVTCGFSPTGDNSAFEAAGVPVAKTLSDALERCTAVYICEPIDERAGLIRCALEAGKHVLCEAPMFLSLDEGRDLFALADERGLVLMEALKTAYFPAFERLQLLLENGIVGEVKDVDASFSHVFDGLNRADRYEGSFYDMGATVCLPAMAFLGTVYQDARFTCAFDDDFCTWAKLDLAYGTASATLRVGRGMKTEGDMVVTGTDGYVYVPAPWWKTEYFEVRHEDLRDTKKYYFDYAGEGLRYELFEFAHLAATEPAERIPARGEGEVLAVAALVAQFDQGRVRRLEKGAWAFNGGETVVDR
;
A
#
# COMPACT_ATOMS: atom_id res chain seq x y z
N MET A 1 -17.58 28.93 29.62
CA MET A 1 -16.87 29.68 30.70
C MET A 1 -16.38 28.65 31.72
N ARG A 2 -15.06 28.63 31.97
CA ARG A 2 -14.37 27.76 32.93
C ARG A 2 -14.83 28.07 34.35
N GLY A 3 -15.52 27.14 35.00
CA GLY A 3 -15.85 27.21 36.43
C GLY A 3 -14.67 26.84 37.32
N GLY A 4 -13.45 27.30 37.02
CA GLY A 4 -12.23 26.98 37.78
C GLY A 4 -11.74 25.54 37.72
N LYS A 5 -12.40 24.67 36.95
CA LYS A 5 -12.05 23.26 36.76
C LYS A 5 -10.75 23.09 35.98
N ARG A 6 -9.86 22.20 36.45
CA ARG A 6 -8.65 21.77 35.74
C ARG A 6 -9.02 20.74 34.66
N VAL A 7 -8.72 21.03 33.40
CA VAL A 7 -9.12 20.20 32.26
C VAL A 7 -7.95 19.33 31.82
N VAL A 8 -8.20 18.03 31.70
CA VAL A 8 -7.23 17.03 31.23
C VAL A 8 -7.68 16.50 29.86
N ILE A 9 -6.74 16.27 28.95
CA ILE A 9 -7.00 15.56 27.69
C ILE A 9 -6.06 14.37 27.53
N THR A 10 -6.57 13.28 26.98
CA THR A 10 -5.78 12.12 26.55
C THR A 10 -6.25 11.63 25.19
N TYR A 11 -5.42 10.86 24.49
CA TYR A 11 -5.72 10.34 23.15
C TYR A 11 -5.35 8.88 23.03
N GLY A 12 -6.05 8.17 22.14
CA GLY A 12 -5.74 6.80 21.79
C GLY A 12 -6.64 6.24 20.70
N THR A 13 -6.27 5.07 20.20
CA THR A 13 -7.14 4.31 19.30
C THR A 13 -8.26 3.62 20.07
N TYR A 14 -7.99 3.14 21.29
CA TYR A 14 -8.99 2.46 22.14
C TYR A 14 -9.67 1.25 21.49
N ASP A 15 -8.95 0.57 20.58
CA ASP A 15 -9.42 -0.68 19.99
C ASP A 15 -9.41 -1.81 21.00
N LEU A 16 -10.42 -2.68 20.92
CA LEU A 16 -10.74 -3.73 21.88
C LEU A 16 -10.63 -3.20 23.32
N LEU A 17 -11.46 -2.21 23.65
CA LEU A 17 -11.37 -1.48 24.92
C LEU A 17 -11.24 -2.44 26.13
N HIS A 18 -10.10 -2.37 26.82
CA HIS A 18 -9.72 -3.30 27.87
C HIS A 18 -9.28 -2.57 29.14
N HIS A 19 -9.04 -3.30 30.23
CA HIS A 19 -8.71 -2.72 31.55
C HIS A 19 -7.48 -1.79 31.51
N GLY A 20 -6.48 -2.08 30.68
CA GLY A 20 -5.34 -1.18 30.45
C GLY A 20 -5.74 0.23 29.98
N HIS A 21 -6.67 0.35 29.03
CA HIS A 21 -7.21 1.63 28.58
C HIS A 21 -8.02 2.34 29.67
N ILE A 22 -8.86 1.58 30.37
CA ILE A 22 -9.65 2.08 31.51
C ILE A 22 -8.75 2.72 32.57
N ARG A 23 -7.67 2.02 33.00
CA ARG A 23 -6.71 2.57 33.97
C ARG A 23 -5.99 3.81 33.49
N LEU A 24 -5.66 3.89 32.20
CA LEU A 24 -5.05 5.10 31.64
C LEU A 24 -6.01 6.29 31.78
N MET A 25 -7.29 6.10 31.42
CA MET A 25 -8.32 7.13 31.53
C MET A 25 -8.61 7.51 33.00
N GLU A 26 -8.69 6.55 33.91
CA GLU A 26 -8.86 6.81 35.35
C GLU A 26 -7.73 7.66 35.91
N ARG A 27 -6.47 7.28 35.64
CA ARG A 27 -5.28 8.05 36.05
C ARG A 27 -5.21 9.42 35.40
N ALA A 28 -5.63 9.54 34.14
CA ALA A 28 -5.74 10.85 33.50
C ALA A 28 -6.82 11.70 34.19
N LYS A 29 -7.96 11.11 34.57
CA LYS A 29 -9.02 11.81 35.30
C LYS A 29 -8.55 12.34 36.65
N GLU A 30 -7.71 11.59 37.38
CA GLU A 30 -7.15 12.01 38.68
C GLU A 30 -6.29 13.29 38.60
N LEU A 31 -5.84 13.69 37.41
CA LEU A 31 -5.01 14.90 37.22
C LEU A 31 -5.85 16.21 37.16
N GLY A 32 -7.18 16.13 37.12
CA GLY A 32 -8.06 17.30 37.06
C GLY A 32 -9.54 17.00 37.36
N ASP A 33 -10.41 17.95 36.99
CA ASP A 33 -11.85 17.92 37.30
C ASP A 33 -12.73 17.61 36.08
N TYR A 34 -12.13 17.56 34.90
CA TYR A 34 -12.82 17.33 33.63
C TYR A 34 -11.87 16.60 32.65
N LEU A 35 -12.23 15.38 32.25
CA LEU A 35 -11.45 14.57 31.31
C LEU A 35 -12.06 14.60 29.90
N ILE A 36 -11.23 14.96 28.93
CA ILE A 36 -11.51 14.83 27.51
C ILE A 36 -10.72 13.63 26.97
N VAL A 37 -11.37 12.76 26.20
CA VAL A 37 -10.73 11.62 25.54
C VAL A 37 -10.88 11.75 24.02
N GLY A 38 -9.76 11.83 23.31
CA GLY A 38 -9.71 11.83 21.86
C GLY A 38 -9.54 10.41 21.30
N VAL A 39 -10.48 9.97 20.48
CA VAL A 39 -10.46 8.67 19.81
C VAL A 39 -10.03 8.85 18.36
N THR A 40 -8.99 8.17 17.91
CA THR A 40 -8.50 8.28 16.52
C THR A 40 -9.48 7.68 15.52
N SER A 41 -9.73 8.37 14.41
CA SER A 41 -10.55 7.87 13.31
C SER A 41 -9.85 6.75 12.53
N ASP A 42 -10.62 5.91 11.83
CA ASP A 42 -10.07 4.80 11.05
C ASP A 42 -9.14 5.29 9.93
N ALA A 43 -9.50 6.39 9.26
CA ALA A 43 -8.67 7.02 8.24
C ALA A 43 -7.34 7.51 8.80
N PHE A 44 -7.36 8.12 9.99
CA PHE A 44 -6.14 8.60 10.63
C PHE A 44 -5.25 7.47 11.14
N ASP A 45 -5.82 6.39 11.67
CA ASP A 45 -5.05 5.20 12.06
C ASP A 45 -4.41 4.52 10.84
N LYS A 46 -5.13 4.40 9.72
CA LYS A 46 -4.57 3.88 8.46
C LYS A 46 -3.42 4.74 7.93
N SER A 47 -3.55 6.07 7.92
CA SER A 47 -2.50 6.97 7.39
C SER A 47 -1.19 6.88 8.18
N ARG A 48 -1.27 6.69 9.50
CA ARG A 48 -0.08 6.50 10.37
C ARG A 48 0.41 5.05 10.46
N GLY A 49 -0.11 4.14 9.62
CA GLY A 49 0.32 2.74 9.56
C GLY A 49 -0.27 1.81 10.61
N LYS A 50 -1.28 2.24 11.36
CA LYS A 50 -1.96 1.40 12.34
C LYS A 50 -3.11 0.67 11.67
N LEU A 51 -2.76 -0.33 10.87
CA LEU A 51 -3.71 -1.07 10.03
C LEU A 51 -4.55 -2.09 10.82
N ASN A 52 -4.02 -2.59 11.93
CA ASN A 52 -4.61 -3.67 12.72
C ASN A 52 -5.72 -3.22 13.70
N VAL A 53 -6.49 -2.18 13.37
CA VAL A 53 -7.63 -1.75 14.18
C VAL A 53 -8.83 -2.62 13.79
N GLU A 54 -9.36 -3.40 14.74
CA GLU A 54 -10.47 -4.32 14.48
C GLU A 54 -11.83 -3.63 14.53
N GLN A 55 -12.05 -2.77 15.53
CA GLN A 55 -13.33 -2.13 15.75
C GLN A 55 -13.43 -0.81 14.97
N PRO A 56 -14.55 -0.57 14.26
CA PRO A 56 -14.76 0.69 13.55
C PRO A 56 -14.78 1.87 14.53
N PHE A 57 -14.42 3.06 14.03
CA PHE A 57 -14.35 4.28 14.84
C PHE A 57 -15.60 4.51 15.69
N SER A 58 -16.80 4.26 15.15
CA SER A 58 -18.06 4.45 15.87
C SER A 58 -18.21 3.52 17.09
N GLU A 59 -17.72 2.29 16.99
CA GLU A 59 -17.76 1.32 18.08
C GLU A 59 -16.76 1.69 19.17
N ARG A 60 -15.54 2.07 18.79
CA ARG A 60 -14.50 2.52 19.74
C ARG A 60 -14.91 3.81 20.45
N LEU A 61 -15.48 4.77 19.72
CA LEU A 61 -16.01 6.01 20.27
C LEU A 61 -17.11 5.72 21.31
N ARG A 62 -18.06 4.84 20.96
CA ARG A 62 -19.13 4.43 21.87
C ARG A 62 -18.59 3.67 23.08
N ALA A 63 -17.65 2.76 22.91
CA ALA A 63 -17.03 2.02 24.02
C ALA A 63 -16.38 2.97 25.03
N VAL A 64 -15.67 4.00 24.55
CA VAL A 64 -15.06 5.03 25.42
C VAL A 64 -16.13 5.88 26.12
N GLN A 65 -17.24 6.20 25.44
CA GLN A 65 -18.38 6.90 26.06
C GLN A 65 -19.07 6.06 27.14
N ASP A 66 -19.36 4.80 26.83
CA ASP A 66 -20.06 3.85 27.71
C ASP A 66 -19.23 3.47 28.93
N ALA A 67 -17.90 3.58 28.86
CA ALA A 67 -17.03 3.45 30.02
C ALA A 67 -17.33 4.48 31.12
N GLY A 68 -17.95 5.62 30.79
CA GLY A 68 -18.41 6.61 31.76
C GLY A 68 -17.31 7.39 32.50
N ILE A 69 -16.05 7.25 32.06
CA ILE A 69 -14.89 7.89 32.69
C ILE A 69 -14.66 9.29 32.12
N ALA A 70 -14.80 9.44 30.80
CA ALA A 70 -14.61 10.71 30.11
C ALA A 70 -15.82 11.64 30.31
N ASP A 71 -15.57 12.92 30.57
CA ASP A 71 -16.61 13.96 30.60
C ASP A 71 -16.93 14.49 29.19
N LEU A 72 -15.99 14.35 28.25
CA LEU A 72 -16.20 14.60 26.83
C LEU A 72 -15.37 13.61 26.00
N VAL A 73 -15.96 13.07 24.94
CA VAL A 73 -15.24 12.24 23.96
C VAL A 73 -15.25 12.96 22.62
N ILE A 74 -14.08 13.07 21.98
CA ILE A 74 -13.90 13.74 20.69
C ILE A 74 -13.23 12.82 19.68
N ALA A 75 -13.40 13.09 18.38
CA ALA A 75 -12.66 12.42 17.32
C ALA A 75 -11.28 13.05 17.15
N GLU A 76 -10.25 12.25 16.82
CA GLU A 76 -8.97 12.70 16.27
C GLU A 76 -8.85 12.26 14.81
N GLU A 77 -8.76 13.21 13.90
CA GLU A 77 -8.86 12.97 12.45
C GLU A 77 -7.57 13.27 11.68
N PHE A 78 -6.65 14.05 12.24
CA PHE A 78 -5.41 14.43 11.54
C PHE A 78 -4.28 14.82 12.50
N GLN A 79 -3.04 14.78 11.99
CA GLN A 79 -1.86 15.16 12.76
C GLN A 79 -1.87 16.65 13.12
N GLY A 80 -1.56 16.97 14.37
CA GLY A 80 -1.50 18.34 14.87
C GLY A 80 -2.81 18.85 15.49
N GLN A 81 -3.91 18.11 15.37
CA GLN A 81 -5.20 18.45 15.98
C GLN A 81 -5.11 18.71 17.50
N LYS A 82 -4.22 17.98 18.20
CA LYS A 82 -3.97 18.12 19.65
C LYS A 82 -3.76 19.58 20.09
N ILE A 83 -3.00 20.37 19.33
CA ILE A 83 -2.74 21.78 19.68
C ILE A 83 -4.03 22.62 19.58
N ALA A 84 -4.83 22.37 18.55
CA ALA A 84 -6.11 23.06 18.36
C ALA A 84 -7.09 22.71 19.48
N ASP A 85 -7.18 21.43 19.84
CA ASP A 85 -8.03 20.95 20.93
C ASP A 85 -7.59 21.51 22.29
N ILE A 86 -6.30 21.50 22.60
CA ILE A 86 -5.75 22.08 23.83
C ILE A 86 -6.17 23.54 23.98
N LYS A 87 -6.05 24.34 22.91
CA LYS A 87 -6.46 25.75 22.92
C LYS A 87 -7.98 25.92 23.00
N LYS A 88 -8.73 25.17 22.19
CA LYS A 88 -10.19 25.26 22.07
C LYS A 88 -10.89 24.91 23.38
N TYR A 89 -10.48 23.82 24.02
CA TYR A 89 -11.09 23.35 25.25
C TYR A 89 -10.44 23.97 26.50
N GLY A 90 -9.33 24.70 26.34
CA GLY A 90 -8.55 25.20 27.45
C GLY A 90 -8.08 24.04 28.31
N VAL A 91 -7.27 23.16 27.73
CA VAL A 91 -6.67 22.03 28.44
C VAL A 91 -5.52 22.51 29.29
N ASP A 92 -5.48 22.10 30.55
CA ASP A 92 -4.39 22.41 31.48
C ASP A 92 -3.37 21.26 31.55
N VAL A 93 -3.80 20.01 31.30
CA VAL A 93 -2.93 18.82 31.30
C VAL A 93 -3.18 17.94 30.08
N PHE A 94 -2.13 17.62 29.34
CA PHE A 94 -2.12 16.54 28.35
C PHE A 94 -1.50 15.29 28.99
N ALA A 95 -2.28 14.22 29.10
CA ALA A 95 -1.86 12.96 29.68
C ALA A 95 -1.83 11.85 28.62
N ILE A 96 -0.76 11.05 28.58
CA ILE A 96 -0.64 9.91 27.66
C ILE A 96 0.23 8.80 28.25
N GLY A 97 0.20 7.60 27.67
CA GLY A 97 1.06 6.50 28.11
C GLY A 97 2.56 6.81 27.99
N SER A 98 3.35 6.23 28.88
CA SER A 98 4.81 6.41 28.95
C SER A 98 5.57 5.86 27.74
N ASP A 99 4.92 5.08 26.89
CA ASP A 99 5.43 4.68 25.57
C ASP A 99 5.64 5.87 24.60
N TRP A 100 5.11 7.04 24.95
CA TRP A 100 5.27 8.28 24.19
C TRP A 100 6.24 9.28 24.84
N GLU A 101 6.98 8.88 25.87
CA GLU A 101 7.88 9.76 26.61
C GLU A 101 8.84 10.52 25.67
N GLY A 102 8.96 11.83 25.88
CA GLY A 102 9.73 12.75 25.03
C GLY A 102 9.06 13.17 23.73
N ARG A 103 8.07 12.43 23.21
CA ARG A 103 7.47 12.70 21.89
C ARG A 103 6.52 13.89 21.87
N PHE A 104 5.88 14.20 23.00
CA PHE A 104 4.90 15.28 23.11
C PHE A 104 5.36 16.48 23.96
N ASP A 105 6.64 16.55 24.33
CA ASP A 105 7.19 17.60 25.19
C ASP A 105 7.00 19.01 24.61
N HIS A 106 6.93 19.12 23.28
CA HIS A 106 6.63 20.38 22.58
C HIS A 106 5.26 20.97 22.94
N LEU A 107 4.31 20.15 23.43
CA LEU A 107 3.01 20.61 23.94
C LEU A 107 3.12 21.34 25.29
N GLY A 108 4.25 21.23 25.99
CA GLY A 108 4.57 21.93 27.24
C GLY A 108 4.46 23.46 27.15
N ARG A 109 4.45 24.01 25.93
CA ARG A 109 4.20 25.44 25.67
C ARG A 109 2.73 25.85 25.87
N TYR A 110 1.82 24.89 25.92
CA TYR A 110 0.37 25.12 25.96
C TYR A 110 -0.30 24.55 27.21
N CYS A 111 0.20 23.44 27.74
CA CYS A 111 -0.34 22.74 28.92
C CYS A 111 0.75 21.89 29.60
N ASP A 112 0.49 21.38 30.80
CA ASP A 112 1.37 20.39 31.44
C ASP A 112 1.34 19.08 30.66
N VAL A 113 2.50 18.46 30.40
CA VAL A 113 2.60 17.15 29.72
C VAL A 113 2.94 16.08 30.75
N VAL A 114 2.09 15.06 30.88
CA VAL A 114 2.23 13.99 31.87
C VAL A 114 2.24 12.63 31.18
N TYR A 115 3.32 11.87 31.40
CA TYR A 115 3.45 10.50 30.91
C TYR A 115 3.05 9.51 32.02
N LEU A 116 2.01 8.73 31.77
CA LEU A 116 1.43 7.78 32.70
C LEU A 116 2.02 6.38 32.47
N PRO A 117 2.48 5.66 33.53
CA PRO A 117 3.03 4.32 33.38
C PRO A 117 2.05 3.35 32.71
N ARG A 118 2.54 2.51 31.80
CA ARG A 118 1.75 1.43 31.21
C ARG A 118 1.18 0.50 32.28
N THR A 119 -0.03 0.01 32.05
CA THR A 119 -0.56 -1.14 32.79
C THR A 119 0.13 -2.40 32.28
N GLN A 120 0.79 -3.14 33.16
CA GLN A 120 1.49 -4.39 32.81
C GLN A 120 0.49 -5.52 32.56
N GLY A 121 0.80 -6.40 31.59
CA GLY A 121 0.08 -7.64 31.32
C GLY A 121 -1.21 -7.54 30.50
N VAL A 122 -1.51 -6.38 29.89
CA VAL A 122 -2.63 -6.25 28.93
C VAL A 122 -2.31 -5.18 27.89
N SER A 123 -2.41 -5.53 26.60
CA SER A 123 -2.37 -4.59 25.48
C SER A 123 -3.34 -5.00 24.36
N SER A 124 -3.82 -4.03 23.57
CA SER A 124 -4.63 -4.33 22.38
C SER A 124 -3.89 -5.23 21.41
N THR A 125 -2.57 -5.10 21.29
CA THR A 125 -1.75 -5.98 20.43
C THR A 125 -1.84 -7.44 20.87
N GLU A 126 -1.70 -7.73 22.17
CA GLU A 126 -1.83 -9.10 22.70
C GLU A 126 -3.24 -9.64 22.52
N LEU A 127 -4.27 -8.84 22.82
CA LEU A 127 -5.68 -9.26 22.65
C LEU A 127 -6.05 -9.53 21.19
N ARG A 128 -5.52 -8.76 20.25
CA ARG A 128 -5.68 -9.01 18.80
C ARG A 128 -4.98 -10.29 18.38
N ALA A 129 -3.76 -10.52 18.87
CA ALA A 129 -3.01 -11.75 18.60
C ALA A 129 -3.70 -13.01 19.18
N GLU A 130 -4.39 -12.88 20.32
CA GLU A 130 -5.20 -13.98 20.89
C GLU A 130 -6.49 -14.24 20.09
N ARG A 131 -7.02 -13.24 19.37
CA ARG A 131 -8.29 -13.34 18.62
C ARG A 131 -8.11 -13.58 17.13
N SER A 132 -6.98 -13.21 16.55
CA SER A 132 -6.67 -13.40 15.13
C SER A 132 -5.85 -14.67 14.94
N ALA A 133 -6.28 -15.56 14.05
CA ALA A 133 -5.41 -16.64 13.58
C ALA A 133 -4.18 -16.01 12.92
N SER A 134 -2.98 -16.36 13.38
CA SER A 134 -1.74 -15.89 12.76
C SER A 134 -1.59 -16.54 11.39
N MET A 135 -1.53 -15.73 10.33
CA MET A 135 -1.15 -16.18 9.00
C MET A 135 0.32 -16.57 9.03
N GLU A 136 0.59 -17.87 8.95
CA GLU A 136 1.91 -18.42 8.68
C GLU A 136 2.22 -18.22 7.19
N LEU A 137 3.14 -17.33 6.87
CA LEU A 137 3.51 -16.93 5.52
C LEU A 137 4.85 -17.55 5.13
N CYS A 138 4.87 -18.24 3.99
CA CYS A 138 6.11 -18.64 3.32
C CYS A 138 6.48 -17.63 2.24
N CYS A 139 7.73 -17.17 2.21
CA CYS A 139 8.22 -16.29 1.15
C CYS A 139 9.01 -17.10 0.10
N ILE A 140 8.58 -17.05 -1.16
CA ILE A 140 9.20 -17.72 -2.30
C ILE A 140 9.85 -16.66 -3.20
N GLY A 141 11.17 -16.65 -3.27
CA GLY A 141 11.89 -15.58 -3.96
C GLY A 141 13.32 -15.35 -3.48
N SER A 142 14.00 -14.39 -4.12
CA SER A 142 15.32 -13.90 -3.72
C SER A 142 15.48 -12.41 -4.04
N GLY A 143 16.65 -11.84 -3.72
CA GLY A 143 17.01 -10.46 -4.07
C GLY A 143 16.45 -9.35 -3.17
N TYR A 144 16.67 -8.10 -3.61
CA TYR A 144 16.41 -6.89 -2.80
C TYR A 144 14.93 -6.72 -2.42
N LEU A 145 14.01 -7.18 -3.27
CA LEU A 145 12.59 -7.09 -3.02
C LEU A 145 12.17 -8.00 -1.87
N MET A 146 12.76 -9.20 -1.80
CA MET A 146 12.55 -10.15 -0.71
C MET A 146 13.07 -9.61 0.63
N GLU A 147 14.24 -8.97 0.64
CA GLU A 147 14.79 -8.32 1.84
C GLU A 147 13.83 -7.24 2.38
N ARG A 148 13.30 -6.40 1.49
CA ARG A 148 12.32 -5.37 1.88
C ARG A 148 11.02 -5.97 2.38
N PHE A 149 10.47 -6.95 1.69
CA PHE A 149 9.20 -7.57 2.05
C PHE A 149 9.28 -8.25 3.42
N THR A 150 10.33 -9.05 3.66
CA THR A 150 10.56 -9.71 4.96
C THR A 150 10.83 -8.73 6.10
N GLY A 151 11.42 -7.56 5.82
CA GLY A 151 11.56 -6.48 6.79
C GLY A 151 10.22 -5.82 7.14
N GLU A 152 9.43 -5.49 6.13
CA GLU A 152 8.15 -4.79 6.28
C GLU A 152 7.04 -5.67 6.88
N SER A 153 7.04 -6.97 6.57
CA SER A 153 6.03 -7.93 7.06
C SER A 153 5.99 -8.06 8.58
N ARG A 154 7.13 -7.87 9.26
CA ARG A 154 7.23 -7.87 10.74
C ARG A 154 6.41 -6.77 11.41
N HIS A 155 5.99 -5.77 10.63
CA HIS A 155 5.17 -4.67 11.11
C HIS A 155 3.67 -4.88 10.85
N VAL A 156 3.28 -5.99 10.23
CA VAL A 156 1.88 -6.35 9.98
C VAL A 156 1.44 -7.36 11.04
N ALA A 157 0.56 -6.93 11.93
CA ALA A 157 0.05 -7.81 12.99
C ALA A 157 -0.79 -8.94 12.38
N GLY A 158 -0.68 -10.14 12.95
CA GLY A 158 -1.39 -11.32 12.46
C GLY A 158 -0.69 -12.01 11.29
N VAL A 159 0.48 -11.54 10.85
CA VAL A 159 1.31 -12.20 9.84
C VAL A 159 2.65 -12.59 10.45
N GLU A 160 3.05 -13.83 10.25
CA GLU A 160 4.36 -14.35 10.66
C GLU A 160 5.04 -15.02 9.47
N VAL A 161 6.24 -14.55 9.11
CA VAL A 161 7.06 -15.22 8.09
C VAL A 161 7.74 -16.43 8.72
N THR A 162 7.20 -17.63 8.48
CA THR A 162 7.65 -18.88 9.11
C THR A 162 8.78 -19.56 8.33
N CYS A 163 8.82 -19.38 7.01
CA CYS A 163 9.88 -19.94 6.18
C CYS A 163 10.11 -19.15 4.87
N GLY A 164 11.32 -19.29 4.33
CA GLY A 164 11.70 -18.83 3.00
C GLY A 164 12.04 -20.01 2.08
N PHE A 165 11.85 -19.84 0.78
CA PHE A 165 12.29 -20.78 -0.25
C PHE A 165 12.80 -20.02 -1.46
N SER A 166 13.99 -20.38 -1.95
CA SER A 166 14.61 -19.78 -3.13
C SER A 166 14.84 -20.84 -4.20
N PRO A 167 14.08 -20.83 -5.31
CA PRO A 167 14.32 -21.67 -6.48
C PRO A 167 15.75 -21.58 -7.03
N THR A 168 16.35 -20.39 -6.98
CA THR A 168 17.72 -20.12 -7.45
C THR A 168 18.80 -20.59 -6.47
N GLY A 169 18.41 -20.85 -5.22
CA GLY A 169 19.31 -21.18 -4.12
C GLY A 169 19.95 -19.97 -3.43
N ASP A 170 19.68 -18.74 -3.89
CA ASP A 170 20.08 -17.52 -3.18
C ASP A 170 19.19 -17.31 -1.95
N ASN A 171 19.78 -17.50 -0.77
CA ASN A 171 19.11 -17.37 0.52
C ASN A 171 19.51 -16.10 1.29
N SER A 172 20.29 -15.20 0.69
CA SER A 172 20.88 -14.04 1.36
C SER A 172 19.85 -13.17 2.09
N ALA A 173 18.71 -12.90 1.46
CA ALA A 173 17.61 -12.14 2.05
C ALA A 173 17.00 -12.83 3.29
N PHE A 174 16.84 -14.15 3.25
CA PHE A 174 16.30 -14.92 4.38
C PHE A 174 17.28 -15.01 5.54
N GLU A 175 18.57 -15.22 5.24
CA GLU A 175 19.64 -15.25 6.25
C GLU A 175 19.76 -13.91 6.97
N ALA A 176 19.75 -12.79 6.22
CA ALA A 176 19.75 -11.45 6.79
C ALA A 176 18.52 -11.18 7.67
N ALA A 177 17.36 -11.72 7.27
CA ALA A 177 16.12 -11.65 8.03
C ALA A 177 16.00 -12.69 9.15
N GLY A 178 16.94 -13.61 9.32
CA GLY A 178 16.83 -14.71 10.29
C GLY A 178 15.61 -15.62 10.06
N VAL A 179 15.14 -15.71 8.81
CA VAL A 179 14.00 -16.55 8.41
C VAL A 179 14.51 -17.97 8.09
N PRO A 180 13.90 -19.04 8.63
CA PRO A 180 14.28 -20.41 8.29
C PRO A 180 14.08 -20.71 6.81
N VAL A 181 15.03 -21.40 6.18
CA VAL A 181 14.97 -21.73 4.75
C VAL A 181 14.55 -23.19 4.54
N ALA A 182 13.49 -23.41 3.76
CA ALA A 182 13.03 -24.72 3.34
C ALA A 182 13.92 -25.28 2.22
N LYS A 183 14.12 -26.60 2.20
CA LYS A 183 14.99 -27.26 1.19
C LYS A 183 14.28 -27.53 -0.13
N THR A 184 12.97 -27.64 -0.10
CA THR A 184 12.14 -27.96 -1.26
C THR A 184 10.85 -27.16 -1.19
N LEU A 185 10.21 -26.93 -2.34
CA LEU A 185 8.91 -26.26 -2.39
C LEU A 185 7.85 -27.01 -1.56
N SER A 186 7.83 -28.34 -1.59
CA SER A 186 6.88 -29.15 -0.80
C SER A 186 7.04 -28.89 0.70
N ASP A 187 8.28 -28.94 1.21
CA ASP A 187 8.62 -28.64 2.62
C ASP A 187 8.26 -27.20 2.99
N ALA A 188 8.39 -26.25 2.06
CA ALA A 188 7.99 -24.86 2.27
C ALA A 188 6.47 -24.74 2.45
N LEU A 189 5.69 -25.35 1.54
CA LEU A 189 4.23 -25.30 1.55
C LEU A 189 3.62 -26.03 2.76
N GLU A 190 4.27 -27.06 3.29
CA GLU A 190 3.79 -27.76 4.50
C GLU A 190 3.85 -26.89 5.78
N ARG A 191 4.64 -25.81 5.79
CA ARG A 191 4.93 -24.97 6.98
C ARG A 191 4.20 -23.62 6.99
N CYS A 192 3.25 -23.45 6.08
CA CYS A 192 2.54 -22.18 5.94
C CYS A 192 1.06 -22.38 5.62
N THR A 193 0.32 -21.29 5.77
CA THR A 193 -1.08 -21.14 5.34
C THR A 193 -1.20 -20.28 4.09
N ALA A 194 -0.18 -19.45 3.83
CA ALA A 194 -0.10 -18.58 2.67
C ALA A 194 1.33 -18.51 2.10
N VAL A 195 1.45 -18.07 0.85
CA VAL A 195 2.74 -17.78 0.21
C VAL A 195 2.79 -16.36 -0.35
N TYR A 196 3.98 -15.75 -0.28
CA TYR A 196 4.35 -14.56 -1.04
C TYR A 196 5.34 -14.97 -2.15
N ILE A 197 5.11 -14.59 -3.41
CA ILE A 197 5.94 -15.00 -4.56
C ILE A 197 6.49 -13.76 -5.27
N CYS A 198 7.82 -13.66 -5.42
CA CYS A 198 8.49 -12.57 -6.14
C CYS A 198 9.53 -13.01 -7.18
N GLU A 199 9.40 -14.23 -7.72
CA GLU A 199 10.24 -14.75 -8.82
C GLU A 199 9.94 -14.05 -10.17
N PRO A 200 10.76 -14.23 -11.21
CA PRO A 200 10.48 -13.76 -12.56
C PRO A 200 9.09 -14.17 -13.06
N ILE A 201 8.48 -13.32 -13.90
CA ILE A 201 7.06 -13.45 -14.31
C ILE A 201 6.74 -14.78 -15.00
N ASP A 202 7.70 -15.37 -15.71
CA ASP A 202 7.56 -16.66 -16.40
C ASP A 202 7.56 -17.88 -15.47
N GLU A 203 7.99 -17.72 -14.22
CA GLU A 203 7.98 -18.77 -13.20
C GLU A 203 6.76 -18.69 -12.27
N ARG A 204 6.12 -17.52 -12.16
CA ARG A 204 5.05 -17.22 -11.19
C ARG A 204 3.88 -18.18 -11.28
N ALA A 205 3.36 -18.42 -12.47
CA ALA A 205 2.14 -19.21 -12.65
C ALA A 205 2.27 -20.67 -12.16
N GLY A 206 3.43 -21.29 -12.39
CA GLY A 206 3.71 -22.63 -11.87
C GLY A 206 3.74 -22.66 -10.34
N LEU A 207 4.38 -21.68 -9.72
CA LEU A 207 4.45 -21.54 -8.26
C LEU A 207 3.07 -21.26 -7.65
N ILE A 208 2.29 -20.36 -8.26
CA ILE A 208 0.91 -20.05 -7.85
C ILE A 208 0.06 -21.33 -7.88
N ARG A 209 0.11 -22.10 -8.99
CA ARG A 209 -0.64 -23.36 -9.11
C ARG A 209 -0.27 -24.33 -8.00
N CYS A 210 1.02 -24.58 -7.78
CA CYS A 210 1.49 -25.49 -6.72
C CYS A 210 0.98 -25.06 -5.34
N ALA A 211 1.00 -23.76 -5.03
CA ALA A 211 0.53 -23.24 -3.75
C ALA A 211 -1.00 -23.40 -3.59
N LEU A 212 -1.78 -23.05 -4.61
CA LEU A 212 -3.24 -23.22 -4.59
C LEU A 212 -3.63 -24.69 -4.49
N GLU A 213 -2.96 -25.58 -5.22
CA GLU A 213 -3.18 -27.03 -5.15
C GLU A 213 -2.86 -27.61 -3.77
N ALA A 214 -1.87 -27.04 -3.08
CA ALA A 214 -1.54 -27.36 -1.69
C ALA A 214 -2.46 -26.69 -0.65
N GLY A 215 -3.47 -25.92 -1.08
CA GLY A 215 -4.43 -25.29 -0.18
C GLY A 215 -3.93 -24.00 0.46
N LYS A 216 -3.04 -23.25 -0.21
CA LYS A 216 -2.42 -22.03 0.33
C LYS A 216 -2.99 -20.78 -0.33
N HIS A 217 -3.22 -19.74 0.46
CA HIS A 217 -3.46 -18.40 -0.08
C HIS A 217 -2.19 -17.89 -0.77
N VAL A 218 -2.32 -17.04 -1.79
CA VAL A 218 -1.21 -16.57 -2.61
C VAL A 218 -1.24 -15.06 -2.78
N LEU A 219 -0.18 -14.40 -2.35
CA LEU A 219 0.16 -13.02 -2.69
C LEU A 219 1.34 -13.08 -3.69
N CYS A 220 1.20 -12.52 -4.88
CA CYS A 220 2.25 -12.61 -5.90
C CYS A 220 2.56 -11.24 -6.50
N GLU A 221 3.85 -10.93 -6.64
CA GLU A 221 4.32 -9.69 -7.25
C GLU A 221 3.69 -9.41 -8.62
N ALA A 222 3.53 -8.13 -8.90
CA ALA A 222 2.94 -7.65 -10.14
C ALA A 222 4.02 -7.49 -11.23
N PRO A 223 3.67 -7.54 -12.53
CA PRO A 223 2.49 -8.19 -13.09
C PRO A 223 2.51 -9.71 -12.82
N MET A 224 1.35 -10.29 -12.53
CA MET A 224 1.30 -11.69 -12.10
C MET A 224 1.43 -12.72 -13.25
N PHE A 225 0.94 -12.39 -14.45
CA PHE A 225 0.78 -13.37 -15.54
C PHE A 225 1.32 -12.87 -16.89
N LEU A 226 1.94 -13.79 -17.63
CA LEU A 226 2.27 -13.61 -19.05
C LEU A 226 1.08 -13.86 -19.98
N SER A 227 0.08 -14.60 -19.51
CA SER A 227 -1.07 -15.04 -20.30
C SER A 227 -2.39 -14.72 -19.61
N LEU A 228 -3.35 -14.22 -20.38
CA LEU A 228 -4.71 -13.98 -19.91
C LEU A 228 -5.42 -15.29 -19.52
N ASP A 229 -5.24 -16.34 -20.32
CA ASP A 229 -5.91 -17.62 -20.09
C ASP A 229 -5.34 -18.32 -18.85
N GLU A 230 -4.03 -18.22 -18.64
CA GLU A 230 -3.38 -18.72 -17.43
C GLU A 230 -3.88 -18.00 -16.17
N GLY A 231 -4.03 -16.67 -16.24
CA GLY A 231 -4.62 -15.89 -15.15
C GLY A 231 -6.05 -16.34 -14.82
N ARG A 232 -6.91 -16.51 -15.83
CA ARG A 232 -8.29 -16.99 -15.65
C ARG A 232 -8.33 -18.37 -15.00
N ASP A 233 -7.48 -19.29 -15.45
CA ASP A 233 -7.43 -20.65 -14.90
C ASP A 233 -7.00 -20.66 -13.43
N LEU A 234 -6.07 -19.78 -13.04
CA LEU A 234 -5.56 -19.70 -11.67
C LEU A 234 -6.52 -18.98 -10.72
N PHE A 235 -7.21 -17.93 -11.18
CA PHE A 235 -8.29 -17.33 -10.40
C PHE A 235 -9.44 -18.33 -10.19
N ALA A 236 -9.85 -19.04 -11.24
CA ALA A 236 -10.87 -20.08 -11.14
C ALA A 236 -10.48 -21.20 -10.16
N LEU A 237 -9.20 -21.62 -10.16
CA LEU A 237 -8.67 -22.59 -9.21
C LEU A 237 -8.68 -22.06 -7.77
N ALA A 238 -8.35 -20.79 -7.56
CA ALA A 238 -8.41 -20.16 -6.24
C ALA A 238 -9.85 -20.12 -5.72
N ASP A 239 -10.81 -19.73 -6.56
CA ASP A 239 -12.23 -19.70 -6.23
C ASP A 239 -12.79 -21.10 -5.91
N GLU A 240 -12.48 -22.11 -6.73
CA GLU A 240 -12.89 -23.50 -6.50
C GLU A 240 -12.44 -24.00 -5.12
N ARG A 241 -11.26 -23.56 -4.67
CA ARG A 241 -10.66 -23.96 -3.40
C ARG A 241 -10.98 -23.02 -2.24
N GLY A 242 -11.73 -21.95 -2.48
CA GLY A 242 -12.00 -20.93 -1.46
C GLY A 242 -10.75 -20.20 -0.96
N LEU A 243 -9.70 -20.14 -1.77
CA LEU A 243 -8.43 -19.50 -1.46
C LEU A 243 -8.40 -18.06 -1.97
N VAL A 244 -7.39 -17.30 -1.52
CA VAL A 244 -7.15 -15.94 -2.00
C VAL A 244 -5.98 -15.98 -2.96
N LEU A 245 -6.15 -15.39 -4.15
CA LEU A 245 -5.08 -15.09 -5.09
C LEU A 245 -5.07 -13.57 -5.29
N MET A 246 -4.00 -12.90 -4.87
CA MET A 246 -3.91 -11.44 -4.87
C MET A 246 -2.60 -10.98 -5.50
N GLU A 247 -2.69 -9.98 -6.39
CA GLU A 247 -1.52 -9.32 -6.97
C GLU A 247 -0.97 -8.26 -6.00
N ALA A 248 0.31 -8.38 -5.64
CA ALA A 248 1.03 -7.44 -4.80
C ALA A 248 1.36 -6.20 -5.64
N LEU A 249 0.49 -5.20 -5.54
CA LEU A 249 0.63 -3.91 -6.20
C LEU A 249 0.42 -2.79 -5.19
N LYS A 250 1.38 -2.65 -4.27
CA LYS A 250 1.35 -1.72 -3.14
C LYS A 250 0.79 -0.33 -3.44
N THR A 251 1.09 0.23 -4.61
CA THR A 251 0.64 1.55 -5.07
C THR A 251 -0.88 1.71 -4.95
N ALA A 252 -1.65 0.66 -5.24
CA ALA A 252 -3.11 0.65 -5.17
C ALA A 252 -3.64 0.86 -3.74
N TYR A 253 -2.85 0.52 -2.73
CA TYR A 253 -3.23 0.54 -1.32
C TYR A 253 -2.65 1.75 -0.55
N PHE A 254 -2.02 2.70 -1.25
CA PHE A 254 -1.59 3.94 -0.61
C PHE A 254 -2.82 4.78 -0.24
N PRO A 255 -2.89 5.34 0.98
CA PRO A 255 -4.02 6.17 1.41
C PRO A 255 -4.31 7.34 0.45
N ALA A 256 -3.26 7.94 -0.13
CA ALA A 256 -3.41 9.03 -1.09
C ALA A 256 -4.01 8.57 -2.42
N PHE A 257 -3.65 7.37 -2.90
CA PHE A 257 -4.17 6.81 -4.15
C PHE A 257 -5.65 6.44 -3.99
N GLU A 258 -6.01 5.75 -2.90
CA GLU A 258 -7.41 5.46 -2.56
C GLU A 258 -8.24 6.74 -2.46
N ARG A 259 -7.70 7.77 -1.79
CA ARG A 259 -8.39 9.06 -1.66
C ARG A 259 -8.52 9.78 -3.00
N LEU A 260 -7.50 9.73 -3.85
CA LEU A 260 -7.55 10.29 -5.19
C LEU A 260 -8.67 9.63 -6.01
N GLN A 261 -8.71 8.29 -6.03
CA GLN A 261 -9.76 7.54 -6.74
C GLN A 261 -11.16 7.98 -6.29
N LEU A 262 -11.42 8.03 -4.97
CA LEU A 262 -12.70 8.47 -4.43
C LEU A 262 -13.07 9.91 -4.83
N LEU A 263 -12.10 10.82 -4.92
CA LEU A 263 -12.37 12.19 -5.33
C LEU A 263 -12.69 12.28 -6.83
N LEU A 264 -12.01 11.49 -7.66
CA LEU A 264 -12.30 11.39 -9.10
C LEU A 264 -13.69 10.78 -9.34
N GLU A 265 -14.05 9.71 -8.63
CA GLU A 265 -15.38 9.08 -8.68
C GLU A 265 -16.50 10.06 -8.28
N ASN A 266 -16.22 10.97 -7.34
CA ASN A 266 -17.14 12.04 -6.95
C ASN A 266 -17.14 13.25 -7.90
N GLY A 267 -16.40 13.19 -9.02
CA GLY A 267 -16.40 14.21 -10.05
C GLY A 267 -15.64 15.49 -9.69
N ILE A 268 -14.61 15.41 -8.85
CA ILE A 268 -13.87 16.61 -8.41
C ILE A 268 -13.26 17.43 -9.56
N VAL A 269 -12.99 16.80 -10.70
CA VAL A 269 -12.52 17.43 -11.95
C VAL A 269 -13.50 17.23 -13.13
N GLY A 270 -14.76 16.91 -12.84
CA GLY A 270 -15.75 16.56 -13.85
C GLY A 270 -15.52 15.15 -14.43
N GLU A 271 -15.86 14.94 -15.70
CA GLU A 271 -15.65 13.64 -16.37
C GLU A 271 -14.18 13.48 -16.73
N VAL A 272 -13.54 12.38 -16.31
CA VAL A 272 -12.15 12.08 -16.66
C VAL A 272 -12.03 11.77 -18.16
N LYS A 273 -11.07 12.42 -18.83
CA LYS A 273 -10.84 12.33 -20.29
C LYS A 273 -9.49 11.76 -20.65
N ASP A 274 -8.47 11.93 -19.82
CA ASP A 274 -7.14 11.38 -20.10
C ASP A 274 -6.37 11.08 -18.81
N VAL A 275 -5.56 10.03 -18.85
CA VAL A 275 -4.60 9.70 -17.80
C VAL A 275 -3.21 9.58 -18.42
N ASP A 276 -2.29 10.46 -18.04
CA ASP A 276 -0.89 10.38 -18.40
C ASP A 276 -0.07 9.96 -17.17
N ALA A 277 0.71 8.90 -17.26
CA ALA A 277 1.60 8.47 -16.18
C ALA A 277 2.92 7.93 -16.72
N SER A 278 4.00 8.11 -15.94
CA SER A 278 5.28 7.47 -16.25
C SER A 278 5.92 6.82 -15.03
N PHE A 279 6.58 5.67 -15.22
CA PHE A 279 7.29 4.96 -14.17
C PHE A 279 8.63 4.45 -14.69
N SER A 280 9.72 4.96 -14.14
CA SER A 280 11.05 4.70 -14.69
C SER A 280 12.16 4.64 -13.64
N HIS A 281 13.09 3.74 -13.89
CA HIS A 281 14.24 3.47 -13.06
C HIS A 281 15.51 3.35 -13.91
N VAL A 282 16.55 4.08 -13.49
CA VAL A 282 17.93 3.94 -13.99
C VAL A 282 18.74 3.33 -12.86
N PHE A 283 19.35 2.17 -13.11
CA PHE A 283 20.14 1.43 -12.14
C PHE A 283 21.23 0.64 -12.87
N ASP A 284 22.45 0.63 -12.31
CA ASP A 284 23.64 0.10 -12.99
C ASP A 284 23.72 -1.44 -12.98
N GLY A 285 23.00 -2.12 -12.08
CA GLY A 285 23.04 -3.57 -11.93
C GLY A 285 21.90 -4.34 -12.61
N LEU A 286 21.28 -3.80 -13.67
CA LEU A 286 20.23 -4.50 -14.41
C LEU A 286 20.80 -5.73 -15.14
N ASN A 287 20.17 -6.89 -14.96
CA ASN A 287 20.54 -8.09 -15.70
C ASN A 287 19.87 -8.06 -17.09
N ARG A 288 20.50 -7.38 -18.04
CA ARG A 288 19.97 -7.27 -19.42
C ARG A 288 19.89 -8.60 -20.17
N ALA A 289 20.49 -9.68 -19.66
CA ALA A 289 20.35 -11.00 -20.25
C ALA A 289 18.98 -11.63 -19.94
N ASP A 290 18.34 -11.22 -18.85
CA ASP A 290 16.96 -11.61 -18.56
C ASP A 290 15.99 -10.61 -19.18
N ARG A 291 15.28 -11.04 -20.23
CA ARG A 291 14.28 -10.21 -20.91
C ARG A 291 13.11 -9.83 -20.00
N TYR A 292 12.80 -10.63 -18.97
CA TYR A 292 11.68 -10.42 -18.05
C TYR A 292 11.98 -9.38 -16.96
N GLU A 293 13.24 -9.00 -16.76
CA GLU A 293 13.61 -7.78 -16.03
C GLU A 293 13.40 -6.49 -16.86
N GLY A 294 12.93 -6.64 -18.11
CA GLY A 294 12.63 -5.55 -19.03
C GLY A 294 11.46 -4.68 -18.57
N SER A 295 11.42 -3.45 -19.08
CA SER A 295 10.53 -2.37 -18.62
C SER A 295 9.06 -2.75 -18.44
N PHE A 296 8.39 -3.32 -19.45
CA PHE A 296 6.95 -3.61 -19.32
C PHE A 296 6.65 -4.86 -18.49
N TYR A 297 7.54 -5.86 -18.49
CA TYR A 297 7.37 -7.05 -17.65
C TYR A 297 7.49 -6.76 -16.16
N ASP A 298 8.32 -5.78 -15.78
CA ASP A 298 8.57 -5.47 -14.38
C ASP A 298 7.75 -4.27 -13.87
N MET A 299 7.32 -3.37 -14.77
CA MET A 299 6.67 -2.11 -14.39
C MET A 299 5.28 -1.92 -15.01
N GLY A 300 4.81 -2.87 -15.82
CA GLY A 300 3.55 -2.79 -16.57
C GLY A 300 2.32 -2.65 -15.67
N ALA A 301 2.23 -3.46 -14.61
CA ALA A 301 1.09 -3.41 -13.68
C ALA A 301 1.04 -2.07 -12.93
N THR A 302 2.18 -1.59 -12.43
CA THR A 302 2.27 -0.29 -11.77
C THR A 302 1.87 0.83 -12.71
N VAL A 303 2.41 0.91 -13.94
CA VAL A 303 2.06 2.02 -14.84
C VAL A 303 0.61 1.95 -15.32
N CYS A 304 0.01 0.76 -15.41
CA CYS A 304 -1.38 0.59 -15.84
C CYS A 304 -2.39 0.88 -14.74
N LEU A 305 -1.99 0.84 -13.47
CA LEU A 305 -2.88 1.02 -12.32
C LEU A 305 -3.80 2.25 -12.45
N PRO A 306 -3.33 3.47 -12.78
CA PRO A 306 -4.20 4.64 -12.87
C PRO A 306 -5.27 4.51 -13.96
N ALA A 307 -4.91 3.92 -15.11
CA ALA A 307 -5.85 3.72 -16.20
C ALA A 307 -6.93 2.69 -15.81
N MET A 308 -6.52 1.58 -15.19
CA MET A 308 -7.46 0.54 -14.74
C MET A 308 -8.39 1.05 -13.63
N ALA A 309 -7.84 1.80 -12.66
CA ALA A 309 -8.60 2.31 -11.53
C ALA A 309 -9.54 3.46 -11.91
N PHE A 310 -9.14 4.37 -12.80
CA PHE A 310 -9.90 5.60 -13.09
C PHE A 310 -10.77 5.52 -14.33
N LEU A 311 -10.39 4.71 -15.33
CA LEU A 311 -11.10 4.58 -16.61
C LEU A 311 -11.78 3.20 -16.76
N GLY A 312 -11.44 2.25 -15.88
CA GLY A 312 -11.93 0.89 -15.89
C GLY A 312 -11.05 -0.08 -16.67
N THR A 313 -11.47 -1.34 -16.67
CA THR A 313 -10.70 -2.48 -17.19
C THR A 313 -10.98 -2.81 -18.66
N VAL A 314 -11.98 -2.18 -19.26
CA VAL A 314 -12.43 -2.44 -20.64
C VAL A 314 -11.96 -1.32 -21.57
N TYR A 315 -10.79 -1.49 -22.17
CA TYR A 315 -10.26 -0.62 -23.23
C TYR A 315 -10.66 -1.14 -24.63
N GLN A 316 -10.78 -0.24 -25.60
CA GLN A 316 -11.17 -0.54 -26.99
C GLN A 316 -9.97 -0.77 -27.91
N ASP A 317 -8.85 -0.09 -27.65
CA ASP A 317 -7.60 -0.21 -28.41
C ASP A 317 -6.39 -0.07 -27.48
N ALA A 318 -5.30 -0.77 -27.80
CA ALA A 318 -4.05 -0.75 -27.06
C ALA A 318 -2.85 -0.80 -28.02
N ARG A 319 -2.02 0.24 -27.99
CA ARG A 319 -0.89 0.40 -28.92
C ARG A 319 0.41 0.60 -28.17
N PHE A 320 1.36 -0.28 -28.44
CA PHE A 320 2.71 -0.22 -27.89
C PHE A 320 3.69 0.43 -28.86
N THR A 321 4.54 1.31 -28.33
CA THR A 321 5.77 1.79 -28.99
C THR A 321 6.94 1.55 -28.04
N CYS A 322 7.95 0.80 -28.47
CA CYS A 322 8.96 0.25 -27.56
C CYS A 322 10.38 0.39 -28.12
N ALA A 323 11.35 0.59 -27.23
CA ALA A 323 12.77 0.51 -27.53
C ALA A 323 13.37 -0.73 -26.84
N PHE A 324 14.26 -1.41 -27.55
CA PHE A 324 14.90 -2.64 -27.09
C PHE A 324 16.42 -2.54 -27.22
N ASP A 325 17.11 -3.21 -26.31
CA ASP A 325 18.52 -3.60 -26.43
C ASP A 325 18.53 -5.13 -26.59
N ASP A 326 18.76 -5.60 -27.81
CA ASP A 326 18.45 -6.97 -28.23
C ASP A 326 16.99 -7.36 -27.88
N ASP A 327 16.78 -8.27 -26.93
CA ASP A 327 15.46 -8.70 -26.45
C ASP A 327 15.02 -8.00 -25.14
N PHE A 328 15.90 -7.21 -24.53
CA PHE A 328 15.60 -6.47 -23.31
C PHE A 328 14.85 -5.18 -23.63
N CYS A 329 13.61 -5.05 -23.17
CA CYS A 329 12.83 -3.82 -23.38
C CYS A 329 13.31 -2.70 -22.46
N THR A 330 14.07 -1.74 -22.99
CA THR A 330 14.58 -0.59 -22.21
C THR A 330 13.51 0.47 -21.96
N TRP A 331 12.54 0.60 -22.86
CA TRP A 331 11.45 1.55 -22.73
C TRP A 331 10.20 1.10 -23.49
N ALA A 332 9.03 1.34 -22.91
CA ALA A 332 7.76 1.14 -23.58
C ALA A 332 6.82 2.31 -23.31
N LYS A 333 6.10 2.71 -24.35
CA LYS A 333 4.92 3.56 -24.28
C LYS A 333 3.71 2.75 -24.69
N LEU A 334 2.66 2.84 -23.90
CA LEU A 334 1.36 2.26 -24.12
C LEU A 334 0.33 3.39 -24.25
N ASP A 335 -0.36 3.42 -25.39
CA ASP A 335 -1.53 4.27 -25.61
C ASP A 335 -2.78 3.40 -25.54
N LEU A 336 -3.70 3.70 -24.61
CA LEU A 336 -4.99 3.04 -24.46
C LEU A 336 -6.12 3.98 -24.92
N ALA A 337 -7.08 3.44 -25.66
CA ALA A 337 -8.32 4.15 -25.99
C ALA A 337 -9.51 3.51 -25.27
N TYR A 338 -10.31 4.34 -24.62
CA TYR A 338 -11.57 3.97 -23.99
C TYR A 338 -12.73 4.63 -24.75
N GLY A 339 -13.97 4.33 -24.35
CA GLY A 339 -15.16 4.88 -25.01
C GLY A 339 -15.22 6.42 -24.98
N THR A 340 -14.88 7.04 -23.86
CA THR A 340 -14.94 8.51 -23.68
C THR A 340 -13.63 9.14 -23.17
N ALA A 341 -12.55 8.35 -23.07
CA ALA A 341 -11.28 8.76 -22.48
C ALA A 341 -10.09 8.04 -23.15
N SER A 342 -8.87 8.45 -22.80
CA SER A 342 -7.62 7.79 -23.21
C SER A 342 -6.65 7.65 -22.03
N ALA A 343 -5.60 6.85 -22.21
CA ALA A 343 -4.46 6.87 -21.32
C ALA A 343 -3.13 6.77 -22.09
N THR A 344 -2.13 7.51 -21.63
CA THR A 344 -0.76 7.51 -22.15
C THR A 344 0.20 7.08 -21.05
N LEU A 345 0.76 5.89 -21.16
CA LEU A 345 1.53 5.26 -20.09
C LEU A 345 2.96 4.97 -20.56
N ARG A 346 3.96 5.29 -19.74
CA ARG A 346 5.38 5.17 -20.12
C ARG A 346 6.20 4.45 -19.05
N VAL A 347 6.94 3.43 -19.45
CA VAL A 347 7.89 2.71 -18.58
C VAL A 347 9.30 2.74 -19.13
N GLY A 348 10.29 2.84 -18.25
CA GLY A 348 11.71 2.85 -18.65
C GLY A 348 12.63 2.12 -17.66
N ARG A 349 13.31 1.07 -18.14
CA ARG A 349 14.40 0.36 -17.44
C ARG A 349 15.71 0.74 -18.11
N GLY A 350 16.49 1.59 -17.44
CA GLY A 350 17.70 2.20 -18.03
C GLY A 350 17.43 3.49 -18.81
N MET A 351 16.20 4.01 -18.75
CA MET A 351 15.82 5.34 -19.24
C MET A 351 15.02 6.06 -18.15
N LYS A 352 15.14 7.39 -18.06
CA LYS A 352 14.46 8.20 -17.04
C LYS A 352 13.36 9.05 -17.66
N THR A 353 12.24 9.13 -16.95
CA THR A 353 11.11 10.05 -17.15
C THR A 353 10.92 10.87 -15.87
N GLU A 354 10.07 11.90 -15.92
CA GLU A 354 9.74 12.71 -14.73
C GLU A 354 9.23 11.82 -13.59
N GLY A 355 8.34 10.88 -13.89
CA GLY A 355 7.77 9.98 -12.91
C GLY A 355 6.52 10.54 -12.22
N ASP A 356 5.85 11.48 -12.87
CA ASP A 356 4.58 12.08 -12.50
C ASP A 356 3.38 11.35 -13.12
N MET A 357 2.20 11.73 -12.66
CA MET A 357 0.91 11.36 -13.21
C MET A 357 -0.01 12.58 -13.30
N VAL A 358 -0.72 12.72 -14.40
CA VAL A 358 -1.73 13.75 -14.64
C VAL A 358 -3.05 13.07 -15.00
N VAL A 359 -4.13 13.47 -14.32
CA VAL A 359 -5.49 13.04 -14.65
C VAL A 359 -6.26 14.25 -15.16
N THR A 360 -6.60 14.25 -16.45
CA THR A 360 -7.34 15.33 -17.10
C THR A 360 -8.83 15.09 -16.99
N GLY A 361 -9.58 16.07 -16.49
CA GLY A 361 -11.05 16.06 -16.47
C GLY A 361 -11.64 17.25 -17.23
N THR A 362 -12.97 17.28 -17.36
CA THR A 362 -13.67 18.37 -18.07
C THR A 362 -13.62 19.70 -17.34
N ASP A 363 -13.51 19.68 -16.01
CA ASP A 363 -13.67 20.87 -15.15
C ASP A 363 -12.33 21.27 -14.50
N GLY A 364 -11.28 20.47 -14.68
CA GLY A 364 -9.97 20.65 -14.07
C GLY A 364 -9.07 19.44 -14.30
N TYR A 365 -7.99 19.36 -13.53
CA TYR A 365 -7.07 18.22 -13.61
C TYR A 365 -6.43 17.95 -12.25
N VAL A 366 -6.01 16.70 -12.06
CA VAL A 366 -5.16 16.30 -10.94
C VAL A 366 -3.72 16.19 -11.42
N TYR A 367 -2.81 16.77 -10.64
CA TYR A 367 -1.37 16.58 -10.80
C TYR A 367 -0.82 15.80 -9.60
N VAL A 368 -0.20 14.65 -9.88
CA VAL A 368 0.53 13.82 -8.92
C VAL A 368 2.01 13.82 -9.31
N PRO A 369 2.84 14.59 -8.62
CA PRO A 369 4.26 14.69 -8.92
C PRO A 369 5.03 13.42 -8.57
N ALA A 370 6.28 13.39 -9.04
CA ALA A 370 7.14 12.24 -8.86
C ALA A 370 7.62 12.04 -7.41
N PRO A 371 7.77 10.79 -6.96
CA PRO A 371 7.33 9.55 -7.62
C PRO A 371 5.84 9.28 -7.41
N TRP A 372 5.03 9.29 -8.48
CA TRP A 372 3.57 9.14 -8.32
C TRP A 372 3.19 7.78 -7.72
N TRP A 373 3.98 6.72 -7.94
CA TRP A 373 3.75 5.37 -7.38
C TRP A 373 4.04 5.25 -5.87
N LYS A 374 4.50 6.33 -5.24
CA LYS A 374 4.52 6.49 -3.77
C LYS A 374 3.77 7.77 -3.42
N THR A 375 2.49 7.82 -3.76
CA THR A 375 1.70 9.04 -3.65
C THR A 375 1.64 9.51 -2.18
N GLU A 376 2.31 10.63 -1.87
CA GLU A 376 2.20 11.36 -0.59
C GLU A 376 1.33 12.59 -0.74
N TYR A 377 1.31 13.16 -1.95
CA TYR A 377 0.55 14.37 -2.21
C TYR A 377 0.07 14.43 -3.66
N PHE A 378 -1.03 15.14 -3.84
CA PHE A 378 -1.53 15.52 -5.15
C PHE A 378 -2.22 16.87 -5.10
N GLU A 379 -2.33 17.50 -6.27
CA GLU A 379 -2.96 18.80 -6.44
C GLU A 379 -4.17 18.67 -7.35
N VAL A 380 -5.31 19.16 -6.90
CA VAL A 380 -6.50 19.36 -7.74
C VAL A 380 -6.47 20.80 -8.21
N ARG A 381 -6.44 20.99 -9.52
CA ARG A 381 -6.29 22.29 -10.17
C ARG A 381 -7.46 22.54 -11.12
N HIS A 382 -7.94 23.78 -11.11
CA HIS A 382 -8.93 24.29 -12.04
C HIS A 382 -8.33 25.50 -12.78
N GLU A 383 -9.08 26.08 -13.72
CA GLU A 383 -8.66 27.27 -14.48
C GLU A 383 -8.22 28.42 -13.54
N ASP A 384 -9.00 28.65 -12.48
CA ASP A 384 -8.58 29.58 -11.43
C ASP A 384 -7.58 28.91 -10.49
N LEU A 385 -6.30 29.18 -10.70
CA LEU A 385 -5.22 28.62 -9.88
C LEU A 385 -5.33 28.98 -8.39
N ARG A 386 -6.10 30.00 -8.01
CA ARG A 386 -6.36 30.35 -6.60
C ARG A 386 -7.20 29.29 -5.88
N ASP A 387 -7.95 28.47 -6.63
CA ASP A 387 -8.77 27.38 -6.10
C ASP A 387 -8.01 26.05 -6.04
N THR A 388 -6.70 26.05 -6.33
CA THR A 388 -5.86 24.86 -6.24
C THR A 388 -5.90 24.28 -4.82
N LYS A 389 -6.33 23.01 -4.72
CA LYS A 389 -6.33 22.27 -3.45
C LYS A 389 -5.20 21.26 -3.46
N LYS A 390 -4.43 21.24 -2.37
CA LYS A 390 -3.37 20.25 -2.15
C LYS A 390 -3.80 19.29 -1.06
N TYR A 391 -3.61 18.00 -1.32
CA TYR A 391 -3.92 16.93 -0.40
C TYR A 391 -2.61 16.25 -0.02
N TYR A 392 -2.39 16.05 1.28
CA TYR A 392 -1.17 15.44 1.83
C TYR A 392 -1.56 14.25 2.69
N PHE A 393 -0.81 13.16 2.56
CA PHE A 393 -1.01 11.93 3.28
C PHE A 393 0.34 11.39 3.73
N ASP A 394 0.35 10.89 4.95
CA ASP A 394 1.41 10.02 5.41
C ASP A 394 1.08 8.57 5.04
N TYR A 395 2.12 7.76 4.88
CA TYR A 395 2.01 6.31 4.81
C TYR A 395 3.13 5.65 5.61
N ALA A 396 2.96 4.37 5.92
CA ALA A 396 3.93 3.59 6.69
C ALA A 396 4.88 2.77 5.81
N GLY A 397 6.17 2.87 6.14
CA GLY A 397 7.22 2.05 5.54
C GLY A 397 7.32 2.25 4.03
N GLU A 398 7.25 1.17 3.26
CA GLU A 398 7.38 1.22 1.79
C GLU A 398 6.07 0.97 1.01
N GLY A 399 4.92 0.95 1.70
CA GLY A 399 3.62 0.59 1.12
C GLY A 399 3.28 -0.90 1.20
N LEU A 400 4.27 -1.77 1.38
CA LEU A 400 4.11 -3.24 1.43
C LEU A 400 3.21 -3.71 2.59
N ARG A 401 3.15 -2.92 3.67
CA ARG A 401 2.33 -3.23 4.84
C ARG A 401 0.84 -3.20 4.53
N TYR A 402 0.42 -2.34 3.60
CA TYR A 402 -0.99 -2.13 3.26
C TYR A 402 -1.53 -3.29 2.44
N GLU A 403 -0.81 -3.70 1.39
CA GLU A 403 -1.20 -4.86 0.56
C GLU A 403 -1.14 -6.17 1.37
N LEU A 404 -0.15 -6.33 2.25
CA LEU A 404 -0.05 -7.54 3.08
C LEU A 404 -1.14 -7.59 4.14
N PHE A 405 -1.51 -6.42 4.70
CA PHE A 405 -2.66 -6.33 5.61
C PHE A 405 -3.97 -6.70 4.90
N GLU A 406 -4.21 -6.15 3.70
CA GLU A 406 -5.39 -6.51 2.90
C GLU A 406 -5.41 -8.01 2.58
N PHE A 407 -4.28 -8.56 2.15
CA PHE A 407 -4.16 -9.99 1.86
C PHE A 407 -4.49 -10.86 3.08
N ALA A 408 -3.94 -10.51 4.25
CA ALA A 408 -4.24 -11.20 5.50
C ALA A 408 -5.72 -11.09 5.89
N HIS A 409 -6.31 -9.90 5.71
CA HIS A 409 -7.72 -9.66 5.96
C HIS A 409 -8.61 -10.52 5.04
N LEU A 410 -8.33 -10.57 3.74
CA LEU A 410 -9.07 -11.39 2.78
C LEU A 410 -8.94 -12.89 3.10
N ALA A 411 -7.75 -13.35 3.46
CA ALA A 411 -7.52 -14.75 3.81
C ALA A 411 -8.27 -15.17 5.09
N ALA A 412 -8.38 -14.27 6.07
CA ALA A 412 -9.14 -14.49 7.29
C ALA A 412 -10.67 -14.36 7.12
N THR A 413 -11.12 -13.79 5.99
CA THR A 413 -12.54 -13.57 5.69
C THR A 413 -13.13 -14.77 4.97
N GLU A 414 -14.36 -15.13 5.34
CA GLU A 414 -15.14 -16.18 4.67
C GLU A 414 -15.25 -15.90 3.16
N PRO A 415 -15.07 -16.92 2.29
CA PRO A 415 -15.03 -16.70 0.84
C PRO A 415 -16.19 -15.87 0.27
N ALA A 416 -17.40 -16.03 0.80
CA ALA A 416 -18.60 -15.33 0.34
C ALA A 416 -18.65 -13.83 0.72
N GLU A 417 -17.81 -13.39 1.66
CA GLU A 417 -17.80 -12.02 2.19
C GLU A 417 -16.58 -11.22 1.72
N ARG A 418 -15.68 -11.82 0.94
CA ARG A 418 -14.47 -11.18 0.43
C ARG A 418 -14.82 -10.11 -0.60
N ILE A 419 -14.38 -8.89 -0.34
CA ILE A 419 -14.49 -7.76 -1.25
C ILE A 419 -13.09 -7.14 -1.38
N PRO A 420 -12.30 -7.52 -2.39
CA PRO A 420 -10.96 -6.99 -2.54
C PRO A 420 -11.01 -5.54 -3.02
N ALA A 421 -10.14 -4.68 -2.48
CA ALA A 421 -10.00 -3.30 -2.98
C ALA A 421 -9.55 -3.25 -4.45
N ARG A 422 -8.78 -4.25 -4.91
CA ARG A 422 -8.36 -4.42 -6.31
C ARG A 422 -8.76 -5.81 -6.80
N GLY A 423 -9.57 -5.86 -7.86
CA GLY A 423 -10.24 -7.08 -8.30
C GLY A 423 -9.50 -7.87 -9.38
N GLU A 424 -9.92 -9.12 -9.58
CA GLU A 424 -9.48 -10.00 -10.67
C GLU A 424 -9.51 -9.30 -12.04
N GLY A 425 -10.56 -8.52 -12.32
CA GLY A 425 -10.73 -7.85 -13.62
C GLY A 425 -9.58 -6.90 -13.97
N GLU A 426 -8.98 -6.23 -12.98
CA GLU A 426 -7.84 -5.33 -13.21
C GLU A 426 -6.56 -6.11 -13.48
N VAL A 427 -6.34 -7.21 -12.74
CA VAL A 427 -5.21 -8.12 -12.95
C VAL A 427 -5.28 -8.72 -14.36
N LEU A 428 -6.45 -9.21 -14.76
CA LEU A 428 -6.65 -9.82 -16.08
C LEU A 428 -6.54 -8.81 -17.23
N ALA A 429 -6.99 -7.56 -17.04
CA ALA A 429 -6.81 -6.51 -18.05
C ALA A 429 -5.33 -6.20 -18.28
N VAL A 430 -4.53 -6.14 -17.21
CA VAL A 430 -3.07 -6.00 -17.33
C VAL A 430 -2.43 -7.24 -17.94
N ALA A 431 -2.85 -8.45 -17.56
CA ALA A 431 -2.36 -9.70 -18.14
C ALA A 431 -2.60 -9.76 -19.67
N ALA A 432 -3.73 -9.24 -20.16
CA ALA A 432 -4.01 -9.13 -21.59
C ALA A 432 -3.03 -8.18 -22.31
N LEU A 433 -2.65 -7.07 -21.67
CA LEU A 433 -1.65 -6.13 -22.20
C LEU A 433 -0.24 -6.75 -22.18
N VAL A 434 0.12 -7.46 -21.11
CA VAL A 434 1.39 -8.20 -21.01
C VAL A 434 1.45 -9.28 -22.09
N ALA A 435 0.38 -10.05 -22.31
CA ALA A 435 0.32 -11.05 -23.36
C ALA A 435 0.45 -10.45 -24.77
N GLN A 436 -0.19 -9.30 -25.03
CA GLN A 436 -0.01 -8.57 -26.29
C GLN A 436 1.45 -8.15 -26.51
N PHE A 437 2.07 -7.59 -25.47
CA PHE A 437 3.46 -7.17 -25.49
C PHE A 437 4.41 -8.36 -25.74
N ASP A 438 4.21 -9.46 -25.02
CA ASP A 438 5.03 -10.67 -25.08
C ASP A 438 4.99 -11.35 -26.46
N GLN A 439 3.80 -11.37 -27.09
CA GLN A 439 3.61 -11.84 -28.46
C GLN A 439 4.28 -10.96 -29.53
N GLY A 440 4.96 -9.88 -29.13
CA GLY A 440 5.64 -8.96 -30.04
C GLY A 440 4.71 -8.07 -30.84
N ARG A 441 3.43 -7.91 -30.42
CA ARG A 441 2.46 -6.98 -31.04
C ARG A 441 2.73 -5.54 -30.60
N VAL A 442 3.95 -5.08 -30.92
CA VAL A 442 4.50 -3.78 -30.54
C VAL A 442 5.14 -3.09 -31.74
N ARG A 443 5.13 -1.76 -31.74
CA ARG A 443 5.95 -0.99 -32.67
C ARG A 443 7.36 -0.83 -32.09
N ARG A 444 8.35 -1.49 -32.68
CA ARG A 444 9.76 -1.31 -32.28
C ARG A 444 10.32 0.00 -32.86
N LEU A 445 11.02 0.76 -32.02
CA LEU A 445 11.77 1.94 -32.41
C LEU A 445 13.13 1.53 -32.98
N GLU A 446 13.52 2.15 -34.08
CA GLU A 446 14.80 1.91 -34.75
C GLU A 446 15.74 3.10 -34.57
N LYS A 447 17.06 2.86 -34.65
CA LYS A 447 18.06 3.92 -34.63
C LYS A 447 17.91 4.80 -35.88
N GLY A 448 17.43 6.03 -35.70
CA GLY A 448 17.29 7.01 -36.77
C GLY A 448 18.60 7.73 -37.11
N ALA A 449 18.73 8.18 -38.36
CA ALA A 449 19.93 8.89 -38.85
C ALA A 449 20.19 10.25 -38.17
N TRP A 450 19.21 10.80 -37.44
CA TRP A 450 19.22 12.14 -36.85
C TRP A 450 19.02 12.14 -35.33
N ALA A 451 19.34 11.04 -34.65
CA ALA A 451 19.33 11.00 -33.19
C ALA A 451 20.57 11.72 -32.64
N PHE A 452 20.39 12.59 -31.64
CA PHE A 452 21.50 13.12 -30.85
C PHE A 452 22.11 11.95 -30.06
N ASN A 453 23.10 11.27 -30.62
CA ASN A 453 23.65 9.99 -30.15
C ASN A 453 24.55 10.07 -28.90
N GLY A 454 24.38 11.09 -28.05
CA GLY A 454 25.28 11.37 -26.93
C GLY A 454 26.58 12.03 -27.41
N GLY A 455 27.03 13.06 -26.68
CA GLY A 455 28.28 13.75 -26.96
C GLY A 455 29.52 12.88 -26.73
N GLU A 456 30.70 13.45 -26.96
CA GLU A 456 32.00 12.79 -26.87
C GLU A 456 32.12 11.89 -25.63
N THR A 457 32.34 10.59 -25.86
CA THR A 457 32.84 9.69 -24.83
C THR A 457 34.26 10.14 -24.48
N VAL A 458 34.42 10.88 -23.38
CA VAL A 458 35.75 11.17 -22.83
C VAL A 458 36.28 9.85 -22.29
N VAL A 459 37.07 9.16 -23.11
CA VAL A 459 37.83 8.00 -22.68
C VAL A 459 38.96 8.54 -21.81
N ASP A 460 38.84 8.37 -20.48
CA ASP A 460 39.92 8.70 -19.56
C ASP A 460 41.13 7.82 -19.95
N ARG A 461 42.25 8.48 -20.25
CA ARG A 461 43.46 7.87 -20.83
C ARG A 461 44.33 7.19 -19.80
#